data_AF-A0AAE9J4I6-F1
#
_entry.id   AF-A0AAE9J4I6-F1
#
_cell.length_a   1.000
_cell.length_b   1.000
_cell.length_c   1.000
_cell.angle_alpha   90.00
_cell.angle_beta   90.00
_cell.angle_gamma   90.00
#
_symmetry.space_group_name_H-M   'P 1'
#
loop_
_entity.id
_entity.type
_entity.pdbx_description
1 polymer ?
#
loop_
_entity_poly.entity_id
_entity_poly.type
_entity_poly.pdbx_seq_one_letter_code
_entity_poly.pdbx_strand_id
1 'polypeptide(L)'
;MPSDIGLTEKLAFLSVLPVLIGITIICLAIPIVMLTIGILKMNDCEADPRLPMWMIVMAILMLAERFTGSINTVKDRVFLNENPKPKFSEDGGSEELLDWNNRRESIKSTVVVSIGSLIRLIQFIAFVVGCFWVFGISSERDRCNVYVFWASYIYCILSITFYALGACLGPYCLRLGTEEKNKINYY
;
A
#
# COMPACT_ATOMS: atom_id res chain seq x y z
N MET A 1 -26.18 -19.38 -23.75
CA MET A 1 -24.84 -18.94 -24.21
C MET A 1 -24.14 -18.22 -23.05
N PRO A 2 -23.25 -18.87 -22.29
CA PRO A 2 -22.56 -18.31 -21.13
C PRO A 2 -21.04 -18.07 -21.34
N SER A 3 -20.54 -18.16 -22.58
CA SER A 3 -19.10 -18.16 -22.88
C SER A 3 -18.43 -16.77 -22.99
N ASP A 4 -19.19 -15.71 -23.31
CA ASP A 4 -18.60 -14.39 -23.64
C ASP A 4 -18.26 -13.54 -22.41
N ILE A 5 -18.94 -13.77 -21.28
CA ILE A 5 -18.70 -13.03 -20.03
C ILE A 5 -17.36 -13.46 -19.40
N GLY A 6 -17.05 -14.77 -19.43
CA GLY A 6 -15.78 -15.28 -18.92
C GLY A 6 -14.56 -14.85 -19.76
N LEU A 7 -14.73 -14.66 -21.07
CA LEU A 7 -13.64 -14.25 -21.96
C LEU A 7 -13.28 -12.78 -21.81
N THR A 8 -14.29 -11.91 -21.66
CA THR A 8 -14.10 -10.46 -21.46
C THR A 8 -13.44 -10.16 -20.10
N GLU A 9 -13.78 -10.87 -19.04
CA GLU A 9 -13.09 -10.78 -17.74
C GLU A 9 -11.61 -11.19 -17.82
N LYS A 10 -11.28 -12.26 -18.55
CA LYS A 10 -9.88 -12.70 -18.71
C LYS A 10 -9.05 -11.70 -19.52
N LEU A 11 -9.63 -11.08 -20.55
CA LEU A 11 -8.96 -10.04 -21.33
C LEU A 11 -8.72 -8.76 -20.52
N ALA A 12 -9.69 -8.32 -19.72
CA ALA A 12 -9.52 -7.20 -18.80
C ALA A 12 -8.45 -7.48 -17.73
N PHE A 13 -8.42 -8.72 -17.21
CA PHE A 13 -7.39 -9.14 -16.27
C PHE A 13 -5.99 -9.16 -16.90
N LEU A 14 -5.86 -9.60 -18.16
CA LEU A 14 -4.58 -9.60 -18.89
C LEU A 14 -4.05 -8.21 -19.23
N SER A 15 -4.92 -7.22 -19.44
CA SER A 15 -4.49 -5.84 -19.73
C SER A 15 -4.13 -5.06 -18.47
N VAL A 16 -4.76 -5.35 -17.33
CA VAL A 16 -4.52 -4.66 -16.05
C VAL A 16 -3.30 -5.22 -15.32
N LEU A 17 -3.01 -6.52 -15.48
CA LEU A 17 -1.91 -7.18 -14.77
C LEU A 17 -0.52 -6.56 -15.05
N PRO A 18 -0.11 -6.28 -16.31
CA PRO A 18 1.17 -5.63 -16.61
C PRO A 18 1.29 -4.24 -16.00
N VAL A 19 0.19 -3.47 -16.02
CA VAL A 19 0.13 -2.12 -15.43
C VAL A 19 0.35 -2.20 -13.92
N LEU A 20 -0.31 -3.15 -13.24
CA LEU A 20 -0.16 -3.35 -11.80
C LEU A 20 1.26 -3.81 -11.42
N ILE A 21 1.87 -4.68 -12.22
CA ILE A 21 3.26 -5.10 -12.05
C ILE A 21 4.20 -3.91 -12.21
N GLY A 22 4.01 -3.10 -13.25
CA GLY A 22 4.80 -1.88 -13.48
C GLY A 22 4.72 -0.90 -12.32
N ILE A 23 3.51 -0.61 -11.82
CA ILE A 23 3.31 0.24 -10.63
C ILE A 23 4.03 -0.34 -9.42
N THR A 24 3.96 -1.65 -9.21
CA THR A 24 4.61 -2.31 -8.07
C THR A 24 6.13 -2.18 -8.13
N ILE A 25 6.73 -2.36 -9.33
CA ILE A 25 8.18 -2.20 -9.54
C ILE A 25 8.60 -0.77 -9.23
N ILE A 26 7.86 0.23 -9.75
CA ILE A 26 8.15 1.64 -9.48
C ILE A 26 8.04 1.94 -7.98
N CYS A 27 6.99 1.45 -7.31
CA CYS A 27 6.82 1.61 -5.87
C CYS A 27 7.95 0.97 -5.05
N LEU A 28 8.59 -0.09 -5.55
CA LEU A 28 9.74 -0.73 -4.91
C LEU A 28 11.07 -0.01 -5.22
N ALA A 29 11.19 0.63 -6.37
CA ALA A 29 12.37 1.40 -6.73
C ALA A 29 12.57 2.60 -5.80
N ILE A 30 11.48 3.29 -5.41
CA ILE A 30 11.52 4.46 -4.51
C ILE A 30 12.27 4.17 -3.18
N PRO A 31 11.88 3.18 -2.36
CA PRO A 31 12.57 2.90 -1.10
C PRO A 31 14.01 2.43 -1.33
N ILE A 32 14.30 1.69 -2.41
CA ILE A 32 15.67 1.25 -2.72
C ILE A 32 16.58 2.46 -3.03
N VAL A 33 16.09 3.41 -3.83
CA VAL A 33 16.82 4.65 -4.15
C VAL A 33 17.01 5.50 -2.89
N MET A 34 15.98 5.67 -2.07
CA MET A 34 16.09 6.42 -0.80
C MET A 34 17.10 5.78 0.16
N LEU A 35 17.07 4.45 0.28
CA LEU A 35 18.02 3.71 1.11
C LEU A 35 19.46 3.89 0.60
N THR A 36 19.65 3.78 -0.71
CA THR A 36 20.97 3.90 -1.35
C THR A 36 21.55 5.30 -1.15
N ILE A 37 20.76 6.34 -1.42
CA ILE A 37 21.19 7.74 -1.23
C ILE A 37 21.46 8.01 0.25
N GLY A 38 20.56 7.59 1.14
CA GLY A 38 20.72 7.79 2.58
C GLY A 38 22.01 7.18 3.14
N ILE A 39 22.36 5.96 2.69
CA ILE A 39 23.59 5.28 3.11
C ILE A 39 24.84 5.93 2.48
N LEU A 40 24.83 6.16 1.16
CA LEU A 40 26.01 6.68 0.46
C LEU A 40 26.32 8.15 0.79
N LYS A 41 25.31 8.91 1.26
CA LYS A 41 25.39 10.35 1.52
C LYS A 41 25.03 10.69 2.96
N MET A 42 25.29 9.78 3.89
CA MET A 42 24.90 9.89 5.29
C MET A 42 25.42 11.15 6.00
N ASN A 43 26.59 11.66 5.59
CA ASN A 43 27.24 12.83 6.20
C ASN A 43 27.26 14.08 5.29
N ASP A 44 26.70 14.01 4.07
CA ASP A 44 26.84 15.08 3.07
C ASP A 44 25.70 16.13 3.18
N CYS A 45 25.17 16.38 4.38
CA CYS A 45 24.15 17.41 4.62
C CYS A 45 24.47 18.17 5.91
N GLU A 46 25.15 19.31 5.76
CA GLU A 46 25.58 20.14 6.89
C GLU A 46 24.41 20.92 7.51
N ALA A 47 23.38 21.23 6.72
CA ALA A 47 22.19 21.93 7.21
C ALA A 47 21.42 21.09 8.25
N ASP A 48 21.27 19.78 8.01
CA ASP A 48 20.70 18.87 9.00
C ASP A 48 21.19 17.42 8.79
N PRO A 49 22.03 16.87 9.70
CA PRO A 49 22.52 15.49 9.60
C PRO A 49 21.42 14.44 9.85
N ARG A 50 20.22 14.84 10.31
CA ARG A 50 19.10 13.93 10.55
C ARG A 50 18.39 13.53 9.27
N LEU A 51 18.52 14.33 8.21
CA LEU A 51 17.79 14.09 6.97
C LEU A 51 18.20 12.78 6.26
N PRO A 52 19.50 12.47 6.06
CA PRO A 52 19.90 11.17 5.50
C PRO A 52 19.48 9.98 6.39
N MET A 53 19.58 10.12 7.72
CA MET A 53 19.12 9.10 8.66
C MET A 53 17.61 8.85 8.53
N TRP A 54 16.82 9.91 8.40
CA TRP A 54 15.38 9.81 8.18
C TRP A 54 15.05 9.05 6.89
N MET A 55 15.76 9.32 5.78
CA MET A 55 15.56 8.61 4.52
C MET A 55 15.76 7.09 4.68
N ILE A 56 16.78 6.69 5.44
CA ILE A 56 17.07 5.26 5.73
C ILE A 56 15.92 4.65 6.53
N VAL A 57 15.49 5.31 7.62
CA VAL A 57 14.40 4.83 8.48
C VAL A 57 13.11 4.67 7.67
N MET A 58 12.75 5.68 6.86
CA MET A 58 11.57 5.62 6.00
C MET A 58 11.65 4.48 4.98
N ALA A 59 12.80 4.29 4.33
CA ALA A 59 12.98 3.21 3.38
C ALA A 59 12.81 1.83 4.02
N ILE A 60 13.38 1.61 5.22
CA ILE A 60 13.22 0.35 5.96
C ILE A 60 11.75 0.11 6.31
N LEU A 61 11.05 1.13 6.81
CA LEU A 61 9.64 1.01 7.14
C LEU A 61 8.78 0.67 5.90
N MET A 62 9.04 1.32 4.75
CA MET A 62 8.37 0.99 3.48
C MET A 62 8.59 -0.45 3.06
N LEU A 63 9.83 -0.94 3.15
CA LEU A 63 10.13 -2.32 2.81
C LEU A 63 9.39 -3.28 3.78
N ALA A 64 9.42 -3.01 5.09
CA ALA A 64 8.74 -3.83 6.09
C ALA A 64 7.21 -3.89 5.87
N GLU A 65 6.59 -2.76 5.50
CA GLU A 65 5.17 -2.73 5.13
C GLU A 65 4.88 -3.63 3.92
N ARG A 66 5.72 -3.55 2.89
CA ARG A 66 5.59 -4.38 1.66
C ARG A 66 5.76 -5.86 1.97
N PHE A 67 6.71 -6.23 2.82
CA PHE A 67 6.87 -7.61 3.30
C PHE A 67 5.62 -8.10 4.02
N THR A 68 5.06 -7.29 4.92
CA THR A 68 3.84 -7.63 5.67
C THR A 68 2.66 -7.85 4.73
N GLY A 69 2.48 -6.99 3.73
CA GLY A 69 1.45 -7.14 2.70
C GLY A 69 1.62 -8.40 1.84
N SER A 70 2.86 -8.75 1.50
CA SER A 70 3.18 -9.97 0.74
C SER A 70 2.82 -11.24 1.50
N ILE A 71 3.18 -11.32 2.79
CA ILE A 71 2.86 -12.48 3.64
C ILE A 71 1.34 -12.69 3.71
N ASN A 72 0.57 -11.62 3.88
CA ASN A 72 -0.90 -11.70 3.89
C ASN A 72 -1.46 -12.19 2.56
N THR A 73 -0.90 -11.73 1.43
CA THR A 73 -1.31 -12.15 0.09
C THR A 73 -1.02 -13.63 -0.15
N VAL A 74 0.16 -14.10 0.26
CA VAL A 74 0.54 -15.51 0.11
C VAL A 74 -0.36 -16.40 0.96
N LYS A 75 -0.59 -16.04 2.22
CA LYS A 75 -1.50 -16.79 3.12
C LYS A 75 -2.92 -16.87 2.56
N ASP A 76 -3.45 -15.76 2.05
CA ASP A 76 -4.79 -15.74 1.46
C ASP A 76 -4.87 -16.62 0.20
N ARG A 77 -3.84 -16.60 -0.67
CA ARG A 77 -3.79 -17.47 -1.86
C ARG A 77 -3.70 -18.95 -1.50
N VAL A 78 -2.88 -19.31 -0.51
CA VAL A 78 -2.77 -20.70 -0.03
C VAL A 78 -4.12 -21.16 0.50
N PHE A 79 -4.78 -20.35 1.33
CA PHE A 79 -6.11 -20.69 1.84
C PHE A 79 -7.13 -20.88 0.72
N LEU A 80 -7.18 -19.98 -0.27
CA LEU A 80 -8.11 -20.08 -1.40
C LEU A 80 -7.85 -21.30 -2.29
N ASN A 81 -6.59 -21.73 -2.39
CA ASN A 81 -6.20 -22.91 -3.16
C ASN A 81 -6.57 -24.21 -2.43
N GLU A 82 -6.39 -24.25 -1.10
CA GLU A 82 -6.72 -25.41 -0.27
C GLU A 82 -8.22 -25.51 0.04
N ASN A 83 -8.91 -24.37 0.15
CA ASN A 83 -10.30 -24.26 0.57
C ASN A 83 -11.10 -23.44 -0.47
N PRO A 84 -11.50 -24.05 -1.60
CA PRO A 84 -12.27 -23.34 -2.62
C PRO A 84 -13.60 -22.81 -2.05
N LYS A 85 -14.01 -21.64 -2.51
CA LYS A 85 -15.23 -20.98 -2.03
C LYS A 85 -16.45 -21.85 -2.36
N PRO A 86 -17.35 -22.13 -1.39
CA PRO A 86 -18.56 -22.92 -1.64
C PRO A 86 -19.48 -22.19 -2.63
N LYS A 87 -20.22 -22.96 -3.44
CA LYS A 87 -21.22 -22.43 -4.38
C LYS A 87 -22.55 -22.26 -3.66
N PHE A 88 -23.27 -21.17 -3.93
CA PHE A 88 -24.62 -20.97 -3.38
C PHE A 88 -25.57 -22.06 -3.93
N SER A 89 -26.18 -22.84 -3.04
CA SER A 89 -27.38 -23.64 -3.32
C SER A 89 -28.63 -22.86 -2.92
N GLU A 90 -29.70 -22.97 -3.72
CA GLU A 90 -31.00 -22.34 -3.47
C GLU A 90 -31.62 -22.73 -2.11
N ASP A 91 -31.27 -23.91 -1.59
CA ASP A 91 -31.66 -24.39 -0.27
C ASP A 91 -30.44 -24.34 0.68
N GLY A 92 -30.36 -23.33 1.56
CA GLY A 92 -29.54 -23.39 2.79
C GLY A 92 -28.02 -23.14 2.70
N GLY A 93 -27.47 -22.61 1.60
CA GLY A 93 -26.02 -22.40 1.45
C GLY A 93 -25.38 -21.27 2.28
N SER A 94 -26.14 -20.58 3.14
CA SER A 94 -25.64 -19.43 3.92
C SER A 94 -24.74 -19.82 5.09
N GLU A 95 -25.02 -20.97 5.74
CA GLU A 95 -24.24 -21.44 6.90
C GLU A 95 -22.84 -21.93 6.49
N GLU A 96 -22.73 -22.68 5.39
CA GLU A 96 -21.44 -23.15 4.86
C GLU A 96 -20.55 -21.99 4.43
N LEU A 97 -21.13 -20.96 3.83
CA LEU A 97 -20.41 -19.75 3.46
C LEU A 97 -19.96 -18.95 4.68
N LEU A 98 -20.81 -18.89 5.72
CA LEU A 98 -20.49 -18.22 6.97
C LEU A 98 -19.32 -18.92 7.68
N ASP A 99 -19.35 -20.25 7.77
CA ASP A 99 -18.26 -21.07 8.33
C ASP A 99 -16.96 -20.89 7.52
N TRP A 100 -17.04 -20.97 6.19
CA TRP A 100 -15.88 -20.74 5.32
C TRP A 100 -15.28 -19.34 5.53
N ASN A 101 -16.12 -18.31 5.67
CA ASN A 101 -15.65 -16.94 5.92
C ASN A 101 -15.01 -16.80 7.31
N ASN A 102 -15.57 -17.44 8.33
CA ASN A 102 -14.99 -17.48 9.68
C ASN A 102 -13.62 -18.18 9.69
N ARG A 103 -13.46 -19.27 8.92
CA ARG A 103 -12.16 -19.95 8.75
C ARG A 103 -11.13 -19.09 8.02
N ARG A 104 -11.55 -18.33 7.02
CA ARG A 104 -10.68 -17.38 6.32
C ARG A 104 -10.18 -16.28 7.25
N GLU A 105 -11.08 -15.69 8.04
CA GLU A 105 -10.75 -14.65 9.01
C GLU A 105 -9.86 -15.18 10.15
N SER A 106 -10.01 -16.43 10.57
CA SER A 106 -9.13 -17.02 11.60
C SER A 106 -7.71 -17.32 11.09
N ILE A 107 -7.55 -17.62 9.80
CA ILE A 107 -6.24 -17.82 9.16
C ILE A 107 -5.54 -16.50 8.87
N LYS A 108 -6.32 -15.43 8.66
CA LYS A 108 -5.80 -14.07 8.58
C LYS A 108 -5.22 -13.69 9.94
N SER A 109 -3.91 -13.85 10.07
CA SER A 109 -3.22 -13.60 11.32
C SER A 109 -3.44 -12.16 11.77
N THR A 110 -4.25 -12.00 12.82
CA THR A 110 -4.53 -10.71 13.46
C THR A 110 -3.24 -9.97 13.81
N VAL A 111 -2.20 -10.72 14.19
CA VAL A 111 -0.86 -10.21 14.47
C VAL A 111 -0.22 -9.54 13.24
N VAL A 112 -0.25 -10.19 12.08
CA VAL A 112 0.35 -9.63 10.84
C VAL A 112 -0.42 -8.39 10.37
N VAL A 113 -1.75 -8.42 10.48
CA VAL A 113 -2.59 -7.25 10.18
C VAL A 113 -2.29 -6.08 11.14
N SER A 114 -2.19 -6.38 12.44
CA SER A 114 -1.88 -5.39 13.47
C SER A 114 -0.49 -4.79 13.28
N ILE A 115 0.54 -5.60 13.01
CA ILE A 115 1.90 -5.12 12.73
C ILE A 115 1.90 -4.21 11.51
N GLY A 116 1.22 -4.60 10.42
CA GLY A 116 1.11 -3.76 9.23
C GLY A 116 0.44 -2.41 9.53
N SER A 117 -0.60 -2.40 10.36
CA SER A 117 -1.26 -1.17 10.80
C SER A 117 -0.34 -0.27 11.64
N LEU A 118 0.44 -0.86 12.56
CA LEU A 118 1.41 -0.12 13.37
C LEU A 118 2.54 0.48 12.53
N ILE A 119 3.09 -0.29 11.57
CA ILE A 119 4.12 0.21 10.65
C ILE A 119 3.61 1.42 9.89
N ARG A 120 2.36 1.38 9.39
CA ARG A 120 1.74 2.51 8.68
C ARG A 120 1.59 3.75 9.55
N LEU A 121 1.22 3.56 10.82
CA LEU A 121 1.12 4.68 11.76
C LEU A 121 2.49 5.32 11.99
N ILE A 122 3.53 4.50 12.22
CA ILE A 122 4.90 4.98 12.42
C ILE A 122 5.40 5.69 11.15
N GLN A 123 5.16 5.12 9.96
CA GLN A 123 5.50 5.75 8.69
C GLN A 123 4.83 7.11 8.52
N PHE A 124 3.55 7.24 8.88
CA PHE A 124 2.83 8.50 8.78
C PHE A 124 3.43 9.58 9.69
N ILE A 125 3.74 9.21 10.95
CA ILE A 125 4.39 10.12 11.90
C ILE A 125 5.77 10.54 11.37
N ALA A 126 6.57 9.56 10.94
CA ALA A 126 7.91 9.82 10.40
C ALA A 126 7.84 10.67 9.12
N PHE A 127 6.83 10.48 8.26
CA PHE A 127 6.59 11.31 7.09
C PHE A 127 6.33 12.77 7.46
N VAL A 128 5.45 13.03 8.42
CA VAL A 128 5.15 14.40 8.89
C VAL A 128 6.43 15.08 9.40
N VAL A 129 7.20 14.38 10.24
CA VAL A 129 8.48 14.88 10.75
C VAL A 129 9.47 15.18 9.61
N GLY A 130 9.56 14.28 8.62
CA GLY A 130 10.40 14.46 7.44
C GLY A 130 10.02 15.69 6.60
N CYS A 131 8.72 15.94 6.40
CA CYS A 131 8.25 17.16 5.73
C CYS A 131 8.71 18.41 6.48
N PHE A 132 8.60 18.45 7.81
CA PHE A 132 9.09 19.58 8.60
C PHE A 132 10.59 19.83 8.39
N TRP A 133 11.41 18.77 8.40
CA TRP A 133 12.85 18.90 8.15
C TRP A 133 13.16 19.37 6.73
N VAL A 134 12.58 18.72 5.71
CA VAL A 134 12.84 19.03 4.30
C VAL A 134 12.43 20.45 3.94
N PHE A 135 11.23 20.90 4.35
CA PHE A 135 10.78 22.26 4.07
C PHE A 135 11.49 23.30 4.94
N GLY A 136 11.88 22.94 6.17
CA GLY A 136 12.63 23.80 7.08
C GLY A 136 14.01 24.19 6.55
N ILE A 137 14.71 23.27 5.89
CA ILE A 137 16.05 23.54 5.31
C ILE A 137 16.00 24.04 3.86
N SER A 138 14.82 24.30 3.29
CA SER A 138 14.69 24.65 1.88
C SER A 138 15.43 25.95 1.50
N SER A 139 15.62 26.87 2.45
CA SER A 139 16.40 28.10 2.26
C SER A 139 17.91 27.87 2.35
N GLU A 140 18.35 26.80 3.01
CA GLU A 140 19.76 26.44 3.21
C GLU A 140 20.16 25.20 2.40
N ARG A 141 19.39 24.89 1.36
CA ARG A 141 19.55 23.68 0.54
C ARG A 141 20.95 23.50 -0.05
N ASP A 142 21.68 24.60 -0.30
CA ASP A 142 23.02 24.58 -0.89
C ASP A 142 24.08 23.99 0.05
N ARG A 143 23.76 23.88 1.35
CA ARG A 143 24.59 23.23 2.37
C ARG A 143 24.38 21.71 2.43
N CYS A 144 23.52 21.16 1.56
CA CYS A 144 23.30 19.73 1.48
C CYS A 144 23.55 19.19 0.07
N ASN A 145 23.94 17.93 0.01
CA ASN A 145 24.10 17.24 -1.26
C ASN A 145 22.81 17.30 -2.07
N VAL A 146 22.94 17.72 -3.33
CA VAL A 146 21.82 17.93 -4.26
C VAL A 146 20.92 16.70 -4.35
N TYR A 147 21.49 15.48 -4.32
CA TYR A 147 20.73 14.24 -4.41
C TYR A 147 19.90 13.95 -3.15
N VAL A 148 20.45 14.20 -1.96
CA VAL A 148 19.76 13.98 -0.67
C VAL A 148 18.54 14.90 -0.56
N PHE A 149 18.76 16.20 -0.82
CA PHE A 149 17.69 17.19 -0.73
C PHE A 149 16.60 16.92 -1.76
N TRP A 150 16.94 16.78 -3.05
CA TRP A 150 15.93 16.59 -4.09
C TRP A 150 15.19 15.26 -3.98
N ALA A 151 15.86 14.16 -3.63
CA ALA A 151 15.18 12.88 -3.44
C ALA A 151 14.15 12.96 -2.30
N SER A 152 14.52 13.57 -1.18
CA SER A 152 13.62 13.78 -0.04
C SER A 152 12.48 14.73 -0.40
N TYR A 153 12.77 15.84 -1.06
CA TYR A 153 11.78 16.83 -1.48
C TYR A 153 10.74 16.25 -2.45
N ILE A 154 11.19 15.55 -3.50
CA ILE A 154 10.30 14.90 -4.47
C ILE A 154 9.44 13.85 -3.76
N TYR A 155 10.04 13.03 -2.89
CA TYR A 155 9.29 12.04 -2.12
C TYR A 155 8.20 12.69 -1.25
N CYS A 156 8.50 13.80 -0.57
CA CYS A 156 7.53 14.54 0.23
C CYS A 156 6.37 15.06 -0.64
N ILE A 157 6.65 15.72 -1.77
CA ILE A 157 5.61 16.25 -2.66
C ILE A 157 4.73 15.14 -3.25
N LEU A 158 5.34 14.06 -3.73
CA LEU A 158 4.59 12.90 -4.23
C LEU A 158 3.69 12.32 -3.14
N SER A 159 4.22 12.13 -1.93
CA SER A 159 3.47 11.56 -0.82
C SER A 159 2.30 12.45 -0.40
N ILE A 160 2.51 13.78 -0.29
CA ILE A 160 1.42 14.74 -0.03
C ILE A 160 0.33 14.61 -1.10
N THR A 161 0.73 14.53 -2.37
CA THR A 161 -0.20 14.40 -3.50
C THR A 161 -1.01 13.11 -3.40
N PHE A 162 -0.38 11.98 -3.12
CA PHE A 162 -1.06 10.70 -2.95
C PHE A 162 -1.99 10.69 -1.72
N TYR A 163 -1.57 11.26 -0.60
CA TYR A 163 -2.42 11.37 0.59
C TYR A 163 -3.63 12.28 0.35
N ALA A 164 -3.45 13.41 -0.35
CA ALA A 164 -4.55 14.30 -0.71
C ALA A 164 -5.53 13.62 -1.67
N LEU A 165 -5.04 12.94 -2.70
CA LEU A 165 -5.89 12.15 -3.62
C LEU A 165 -6.65 11.05 -2.88
N GLY A 166 -5.99 10.32 -1.96
CA GLY A 166 -6.63 9.30 -1.14
C GLY A 166 -7.72 9.84 -0.22
N ALA A 167 -7.45 10.98 0.43
CA ALA A 167 -8.43 11.65 1.30
C ALA A 167 -9.62 12.21 0.51
N CYS A 168 -9.40 12.70 -0.72
CA CYS A 168 -10.46 13.18 -1.58
C CYS A 168 -11.29 12.02 -2.16
N LEU A 169 -10.65 10.98 -2.73
CA LEU A 169 -11.34 9.88 -3.40
C LEU A 169 -11.98 8.87 -2.44
N GLY A 170 -11.44 8.71 -1.23
CA GLY A 170 -11.92 7.76 -0.22
C GLY A 170 -13.42 7.91 0.10
N PRO A 171 -13.90 9.12 0.47
CA PRO A 171 -15.32 9.38 0.71
C PRO A 171 -16.21 9.13 -0.51
N TYR A 172 -15.75 9.47 -1.72
CA TYR A 172 -16.51 9.21 -2.96
C TYR A 172 -16.65 7.71 -3.22
N CYS A 173 -15.57 6.93 -3.06
CA CYS A 173 -15.61 5.48 -3.21
C CYS A 173 -16.46 4.80 -2.13
N LEU A 174 -16.41 5.26 -0.89
CA LEU A 174 -17.25 4.76 0.20
C LEU A 174 -18.73 4.97 -0.09
N ARG A 175 -19.10 6.15 -0.62
CA ARG A 175 -20.48 6.49 -0.97
C ARG A 175 -21.03 5.62 -2.10
N LEU A 176 -20.23 5.35 -3.13
CA LEU A 176 -20.62 4.45 -4.23
C LEU A 176 -20.85 3.02 -3.73
N GLY A 177 -19.99 2.51 -2.84
CA GLY A 177 -20.14 1.18 -2.26
C GLY A 177 -21.38 1.02 -1.37
N THR A 178 -21.80 2.07 -0.65
CA THR A 178 -23.06 2.03 0.12
C THR A 178 -24.30 2.10 -0.77
N GLU A 179 -24.27 2.84 -1.88
CA GLU A 179 -25.39 2.87 -2.83
C GLU A 179 -25.58 1.52 -3.52
N GLU A 180 -24.48 0.83 -3.87
CA GLU A 180 -24.56 -0.51 -4.47
C GLU A 180 -25.12 -1.55 -3.50
N LYS A 181 -24.65 -1.56 -2.24
CA LYS A 181 -25.21 -2.45 -1.19
C LYS A 181 -26.69 -2.19 -0.91
N ASN A 182 -27.12 -0.93 -0.94
CA ASN A 182 -28.53 -0.61 -0.77
C ASN A 182 -29.37 -1.13 -1.94
N LYS A 183 -28.92 -1.01 -3.19
CA LYS A 183 -29.65 -1.56 -4.35
C LYS A 183 -29.87 -3.08 -4.28
N ILE A 184 -28.90 -3.82 -3.74
CA ILE A 184 -29.00 -5.29 -3.62
C ILE A 184 -30.04 -5.72 -2.56
N ASN A 185 -30.32 -4.89 -1.54
CA ASN A 185 -31.32 -5.21 -0.51
C ASN A 185 -32.78 -4.89 -0.91
N TYR A 186 -33.01 -4.25 -2.07
CA TYR A 186 -34.36 -3.92 -2.57
C TYR A 186 -34.84 -4.84 -3.70
N TYR A 187 -34.04 -5.85 -4.07
CA TYR A 187 -34.39 -6.91 -5.02
C TYR A 187 -34.33 -8.26 -4.32
#